data_AF-A0A4U1L965-F1
#
_entry.id   AF-A0A4U1L965-F1
#
_cell.length_a   1.000
_cell.length_b   1.000
_cell.length_c   1.000
_cell.angle_alpha   90.00
_cell.angle_beta   90.00
_cell.angle_gamma   90.00
#
_symmetry.space_group_name_H-M   'P 1'
#
loop_
_entity.id
_entity.type
_entity.pdbx_description
1 polymer ?
#
loop_
_entity_poly.entity_id
_entity_poly.type
_entity_poly.pdbx_seq_one_letter_code
_entity_poly.pdbx_strand_id
1 'polypeptide(L)'
;MKHVKLNTGIPFDIEKFEDKTNKSFPYFQAGKKYALCPSCGSSVQIIGGINNLTQNKERRLYAAHTKNKVRDLNFNEVAKLNCINYKGNNNNWQRIYETRQNIPENQEVLEYINENIDEIASAVEELIGFRCKLKDSRSKVFENLYRSFKVNGGLCIANDQFAPEYIPRMIIERAGPVQCWGAIPIGRTKDCIQRTQTIEGSIDKGQFKPTIEVKFVGTLDHDENPTRLNMKLIIGNEELDMYHISARID
;
A
#
# COMPACT_ATOMS: atom_id res chain seq x y z
N MET A 1 8.47 -5.73 7.78
CA MET A 1 7.60 -4.55 7.68
C MET A 1 8.46 -3.30 7.69
N LYS A 2 8.01 -2.24 7.00
CA LYS A 2 8.68 -0.95 6.92
C LYS A 2 8.00 0.13 7.76
N HIS A 3 6.74 -0.10 8.15
CA HIS A 3 6.00 0.81 9.02
C HIS A 3 5.82 0.23 10.42
N VAL A 4 5.86 1.12 11.40
CA VAL A 4 5.61 0.84 12.81
C VAL A 4 4.72 1.92 13.40
N LYS A 5 4.15 1.68 14.58
CA LYS A 5 3.46 2.71 15.35
C LYS A 5 3.93 2.75 16.80
N LEU A 6 3.73 3.91 17.43
CA LEU A 6 3.94 4.08 18.86
C LEU A 6 2.66 3.66 19.62
N ASN A 7 2.67 3.76 20.95
CA ASN A 7 1.45 3.54 21.75
C ASN A 7 0.32 4.53 21.40
N THR A 8 0.68 5.70 20.87
CA THR A 8 -0.22 6.75 20.41
C THR A 8 0.21 7.27 19.04
N GLY A 9 -0.75 7.80 18.27
CA GLY A 9 -0.51 8.36 16.94
C GLY A 9 -0.58 7.35 15.79
N ILE A 10 -0.45 7.85 14.57
CA ILE A 10 -0.56 7.05 13.35
C ILE A 10 0.74 6.27 13.03
N PRO A 11 0.68 5.21 12.23
CA PRO A 11 1.87 4.52 11.73
C PRO A 11 2.79 5.43 10.91
N PHE A 12 4.08 5.13 10.94
CA PHE A 12 5.10 5.88 10.18
C PHE A 12 6.24 4.95 9.76
N ASP A 13 7.03 5.39 8.78
CA ASP A 13 8.19 4.65 8.28
C ASP A 13 9.29 4.53 9.35
N ILE A 14 9.85 3.33 9.52
CA ILE A 14 10.94 3.03 10.45
C ILE A 14 12.16 3.92 10.31
N GLU A 15 12.40 4.53 9.15
CA GLU A 15 13.49 5.50 8.95
C GLU A 15 13.31 6.74 9.83
N LYS A 16 12.06 7.13 10.15
CA LYS A 16 11.74 8.27 11.02
C LYS A 16 11.73 7.89 12.51
N PHE A 17 12.08 6.66 12.87
CA PHE A 17 11.87 6.13 14.22
C PHE A 17 12.69 6.82 15.30
N GLU A 18 13.97 7.12 15.05
CA GLU A 18 14.79 7.81 16.05
C GLU A 18 14.25 9.20 16.35
N ASP A 19 13.88 9.94 15.30
CA ASP A 19 13.33 11.30 15.42
C ASP A 19 11.98 11.29 16.16
N LYS A 20 11.09 10.35 15.81
CA LYS A 20 9.74 10.23 16.41
C LYS A 20 9.77 9.85 17.89
N THR A 21 10.80 9.14 18.32
CA THR A 21 10.87 8.60 19.69
C THR A 21 11.84 9.37 20.57
N ASN A 22 12.72 10.19 20.00
CA ASN A 22 13.81 10.87 20.69
C ASN A 22 14.60 9.92 21.62
N LYS A 23 14.81 8.67 21.16
CA LYS A 23 15.51 7.62 21.92
C LYS A 23 14.94 7.33 23.31
N SER A 24 13.65 7.63 23.51
CA SER A 24 13.01 7.51 24.81
C SER A 24 12.50 6.09 25.12
N PHE A 25 12.35 5.82 26.41
CA PHE A 25 11.60 4.69 26.91
C PHE A 25 10.09 4.86 26.58
N PRO A 26 9.33 3.81 26.21
CA PRO A 26 9.69 2.39 26.17
C PRO A 26 10.31 1.92 24.84
N TYR A 27 10.54 2.81 23.87
CA TYR A 27 10.94 2.44 22.51
C TYR A 27 12.44 2.09 22.42
N PHE A 28 13.25 2.52 23.38
CA PHE A 28 14.66 2.18 23.49
C PHE A 28 14.92 1.45 24.81
N GLN A 29 15.34 0.19 24.74
CA GLN A 29 15.62 -0.63 25.92
C GLN A 29 16.82 -1.55 25.68
N ALA A 30 17.79 -1.53 26.59
CA ALA A 30 18.98 -2.40 26.54
C ALA A 30 19.69 -2.41 25.15
N GLY A 31 19.88 -1.22 24.57
CA GLY A 31 20.52 -1.06 23.26
C GLY A 31 19.67 -1.50 22.05
N LYS A 32 18.41 -1.89 22.26
CA LYS A 32 17.48 -2.33 21.22
C LYS A 32 16.36 -1.32 21.01
N LYS A 33 15.80 -1.33 19.80
CA LYS A 33 14.73 -0.44 19.33
C LYS A 33 13.44 -1.24 19.19
N TYR A 34 12.35 -0.74 19.77
CA TYR A 34 11.06 -1.40 19.80
C TYR A 34 9.92 -0.44 19.45
N ALA A 35 8.89 -0.98 18.82
CA ALA A 35 7.67 -0.27 18.47
C ALA A 35 6.49 -1.24 18.52
N LEU A 36 5.33 -0.84 17.99
CA LEU A 36 4.18 -1.71 17.78
C LEU A 36 3.97 -1.97 16.28
N CYS A 37 3.47 -3.17 15.96
CA CYS A 37 2.97 -3.48 14.62
C CYS A 37 1.70 -2.65 14.35
N PRO A 38 1.59 -1.95 13.20
CA PRO A 38 0.39 -1.21 12.84
C PRO A 38 -0.86 -2.07 12.81
N SER A 39 -0.73 -3.32 12.33
CA SER A 39 -1.85 -4.24 12.14
C SER A 39 -2.27 -4.92 13.44
N CYS A 40 -1.38 -5.65 14.11
CA CYS A 40 -1.79 -6.43 15.29
C CYS A 40 -1.62 -5.71 16.62
N GLY A 41 -0.97 -4.54 16.63
CA GLY A 41 -0.67 -3.79 17.85
C GLY A 41 0.31 -4.47 18.81
N SER A 42 0.87 -5.64 18.46
CA SER A 42 1.88 -6.32 19.27
C SER A 42 3.26 -5.75 19.02
N SER A 43 4.13 -5.81 20.03
CA SER A 43 5.49 -5.31 19.95
C SER A 43 6.32 -5.93 18.82
N VAL A 44 7.11 -5.07 18.20
CA VAL A 44 8.08 -5.39 17.16
C VAL A 44 9.43 -4.81 17.55
N GLN A 45 10.50 -5.49 17.16
CA GLN A 45 11.86 -4.98 17.26
C GLN A 45 12.27 -4.44 15.89
N ILE A 46 12.91 -3.26 15.89
CA ILE A 46 13.54 -2.70 14.69
C ILE A 46 14.96 -3.26 14.61
N ILE A 47 15.27 -3.89 13.48
CA ILE A 47 16.51 -4.59 13.19
C ILE A 47 17.22 -3.89 12.02
N GLY A 48 18.55 -3.89 12.03
CA GLY A 48 19.38 -3.19 11.04
C GLY A 48 19.71 -1.73 11.41
N GLY A 49 20.29 -0.99 10.46
CA GLY A 49 20.82 0.37 10.65
C GLY A 49 22.27 0.43 11.11
N ILE A 50 22.82 1.64 11.21
CA ILE A 50 24.26 1.93 11.40
C ILE A 50 24.84 1.31 12.70
N ASN A 51 24.00 1.01 13.70
CA ASN A 51 24.42 0.54 15.02
C ASN A 51 23.92 -0.86 15.41
N ASN A 52 23.44 -1.69 14.48
CA ASN A 52 23.01 -3.07 14.77
C ASN A 52 24.02 -4.09 14.22
N LEU A 53 24.63 -4.87 15.12
CA LEU A 53 25.60 -5.94 14.80
C LEU A 53 24.93 -7.19 14.19
N THR A 54 23.61 -7.28 14.21
CA THR A 54 22.84 -8.35 13.57
C THR A 54 22.79 -8.13 12.06
N GLN A 55 23.82 -8.70 11.41
CA GLN A 55 24.10 -8.78 9.99
C GLN A 55 22.86 -8.76 9.07
N ASN A 56 22.71 -7.66 8.33
CA ASN A 56 22.22 -7.71 6.96
C ASN A 56 23.27 -7.01 6.08
N LYS A 57 23.81 -7.69 5.06
CA LYS A 57 24.83 -7.13 4.15
C LYS A 57 24.35 -5.84 3.48
N GLU A 58 23.04 -5.66 3.37
CA GLU A 58 22.39 -4.50 2.75
C GLU A 58 22.10 -3.33 3.72
N ARG A 59 22.37 -3.49 5.03
CA ARG A 59 22.08 -2.49 6.09
C ARG A 59 20.64 -1.98 6.19
N ARG A 60 19.69 -2.59 5.45
CA ARG A 60 18.29 -2.19 5.43
C ARG A 60 17.64 -2.32 6.80
N LEU A 61 16.99 -1.25 7.24
CA LEU A 61 16.14 -1.25 8.43
C LEU A 61 14.86 -2.06 8.12
N TYR A 62 14.41 -2.85 9.08
CA TYR A 62 13.09 -3.49 9.05
C TYR A 62 12.61 -3.75 10.47
N ALA A 63 11.29 -3.88 10.65
CA ALA A 63 10.71 -4.34 11.90
C ALA A 63 10.24 -5.80 11.82
N ALA A 64 10.39 -6.52 12.93
CA ALA A 64 9.96 -7.89 13.10
C ALA A 64 9.30 -8.08 14.48
N HIS A 65 8.23 -8.87 14.53
CA HIS A 65 7.55 -9.19 15.78
C HIS A 65 8.52 -9.78 16.82
N THR A 66 8.41 -9.30 18.06
CA THR A 66 9.21 -9.80 19.17
C THR A 66 8.77 -11.23 19.52
N LYS A 67 9.70 -12.03 20.06
CA LYS A 67 9.37 -13.39 20.55
C LYS A 67 8.64 -13.33 21.88
N ASN A 68 9.06 -12.43 22.77
CA ASN A 68 8.57 -12.31 24.14
C ASN A 68 8.06 -10.89 24.39
N LYS A 69 7.31 -10.71 25.48
CA LYS A 69 6.86 -9.41 25.97
C LYS A 69 8.04 -8.44 26.16
N VAL A 70 7.85 -7.21 25.70
CA VAL A 70 8.74 -6.08 25.96
C VAL A 70 8.11 -5.21 27.03
N ARG A 71 8.93 -4.67 27.94
CA ARG A 71 8.45 -3.85 29.04
C ARG A 71 7.70 -2.62 28.50
N ASP A 72 6.53 -2.32 29.06
CA ASP A 72 5.69 -1.14 28.75
C ASP A 72 5.31 -0.98 27.26
N LEU A 73 5.37 -2.09 26.51
CA LEU A 73 4.80 -2.22 25.17
C LEU A 73 3.82 -3.39 25.14
N ASN A 74 2.78 -3.24 24.32
CA ASN A 74 1.78 -4.29 24.14
C ASN A 74 2.42 -5.56 23.55
N PHE A 75 1.98 -6.72 24.03
CA PHE A 75 2.38 -8.02 23.50
C PHE A 75 1.17 -8.95 23.52
N ASN A 76 0.71 -9.31 22.32
CA ASN A 76 -0.41 -10.23 22.15
C ASN A 76 0.04 -11.34 21.18
N GLU A 77 0.34 -12.50 21.74
CA GLU A 77 0.85 -13.64 20.98
C GLU A 77 -0.16 -14.16 19.95
N VAL A 78 -1.44 -14.24 20.32
CA VAL A 78 -2.52 -14.68 19.42
C VAL A 78 -2.67 -13.70 18.24
N ALA A 79 -2.68 -12.39 18.51
CA ALA A 79 -2.78 -11.38 17.46
C ALA A 79 -1.55 -11.38 16.55
N LYS A 80 -0.35 -11.58 17.11
CA LYS A 80 0.90 -11.73 16.35
C LYS A 80 0.87 -12.94 15.42
N LEU A 81 0.45 -14.11 15.90
CA LEU A 81 0.43 -15.33 15.08
C LEU A 81 -0.53 -15.22 13.90
N ASN A 82 -1.59 -14.42 14.05
CA ASN A 82 -2.57 -14.13 13.00
C ASN A 82 -2.25 -12.84 12.21
N CYS A 83 -1.11 -12.19 12.46
CA CYS A 83 -0.79 -10.90 11.85
C CYS A 83 -0.32 -11.08 10.40
N ILE A 84 -0.83 -10.24 9.49
CA ILE A 84 -0.38 -10.20 8.08
C ILE A 84 1.10 -9.85 7.94
N ASN A 85 1.65 -9.10 8.91
CA ASN A 85 3.05 -8.69 8.93
C ASN A 85 3.99 -9.73 9.60
N TYR A 86 3.47 -10.89 10.00
CA TYR A 86 4.26 -11.95 10.64
C TYR A 86 4.61 -13.07 9.66
N LYS A 87 5.91 -13.24 9.36
CA LYS A 87 6.40 -14.27 8.40
C LYS A 87 6.01 -15.71 8.76
N GLY A 88 5.80 -16.00 10.04
CA GLY A 88 5.42 -17.34 10.52
C GLY A 88 3.91 -17.58 10.54
N ASN A 89 3.11 -16.65 10.01
CA ASN A 89 1.69 -16.86 9.83
C ASN A 89 1.48 -17.82 8.65
N ASN A 90 1.03 -19.05 8.95
CA ASN A 90 0.71 -20.07 7.93
C ASN A 90 -0.45 -19.65 7.01
N ASN A 91 -1.26 -18.66 7.42
CA ASN A 91 -2.40 -18.14 6.68
C ASN A 91 -2.09 -16.77 6.10
N ASN A 92 -0.90 -16.60 5.50
CA ASN A 92 -0.44 -15.37 4.85
C ASN A 92 -1.27 -14.96 3.60
N TRP A 93 -2.51 -15.45 3.52
CA TRP A 93 -3.62 -14.86 2.79
C TRP A 93 -3.65 -13.35 3.04
N GLN A 94 -3.85 -12.61 1.96
CA GLN A 94 -3.83 -11.15 1.96
C GLN A 94 -5.13 -10.60 2.54
N ARG A 95 -5.42 -10.94 3.81
CA ARG A 95 -6.64 -10.61 4.56
C ARG A 95 -7.07 -9.16 4.42
N ILE A 96 -6.13 -8.28 4.15
CA ILE A 96 -6.31 -6.87 3.77
C ILE A 96 -7.32 -6.62 2.63
N TYR A 97 -7.52 -7.57 1.72
CA TYR A 97 -8.48 -7.44 0.61
C TYR A 97 -9.89 -7.94 0.98
N GLU A 98 -10.08 -8.55 2.16
CA GLU A 98 -11.42 -8.95 2.60
C GLU A 98 -12.33 -7.74 2.79
N THR A 99 -13.46 -7.77 2.09
CA THR A 99 -14.52 -6.76 2.25
C THR A 99 -15.40 -7.15 3.43
N ARG A 100 -15.53 -6.26 4.41
CA ARG A 100 -16.48 -6.42 5.53
C ARG A 100 -17.55 -5.35 5.42
N GLN A 101 -18.72 -5.73 4.90
CA GLN A 101 -19.77 -4.77 4.50
C GLN A 101 -20.42 -3.99 5.65
N ASN A 102 -20.04 -4.21 6.91
CA ASN A 102 -20.70 -3.63 8.09
C ASN A 102 -19.72 -3.06 9.14
N ILE A 103 -18.52 -2.65 8.73
CA ILE A 103 -17.60 -1.95 9.64
C ILE A 103 -17.57 -0.45 9.33
N PRO A 104 -17.51 0.42 10.36
CA PRO A 104 -17.37 1.85 10.15
C PRO A 104 -16.03 2.16 9.47
N GLU A 105 -15.96 3.34 8.84
CA GLU A 105 -14.70 3.84 8.28
C GLU A 105 -13.62 3.89 9.36
N ASN A 106 -12.43 3.41 9.00
CA ASN A 106 -11.29 3.40 9.88
C ASN A 106 -10.61 4.77 9.86
N GLN A 107 -10.83 5.55 10.91
CA GLN A 107 -10.29 6.90 11.04
C GLN A 107 -8.75 6.92 11.07
N GLU A 108 -8.11 5.91 11.68
CA GLU A 108 -6.63 5.80 11.69
C GLU A 108 -6.08 5.62 10.27
N VAL A 109 -6.78 4.85 9.43
CA VAL A 109 -6.43 4.68 8.00
C VAL A 109 -6.63 5.99 7.25
N LEU A 110 -7.75 6.69 7.44
CA LEU A 110 -8.03 7.95 6.76
C LEU A 110 -6.98 9.01 7.09
N GLU A 111 -6.65 9.16 8.38
CA GLU A 111 -5.61 10.08 8.85
C GLU A 111 -4.25 9.74 8.26
N TYR A 112 -3.86 8.46 8.30
CA TYR A 112 -2.62 8.00 7.66
C TYR A 112 -2.57 8.33 6.16
N ILE A 113 -3.66 8.07 5.43
CA ILE A 113 -3.73 8.36 4.00
C ILE A 113 -3.57 9.85 3.76
N ASN A 114 -4.26 10.71 4.52
CA ASN A 114 -4.19 12.15 4.33
C ASN A 114 -2.79 12.71 4.65
N GLU A 115 -2.13 12.20 5.69
CA GLU A 115 -0.76 12.61 6.05
C GLU A 115 0.31 12.17 5.05
N ASN A 116 0.04 11.12 4.26
CA ASN A 116 1.02 10.51 3.35
C ASN A 116 0.50 10.46 1.90
N ILE A 117 -0.46 11.33 1.53
CA ILE A 117 -1.22 11.18 0.29
C ILE A 117 -0.35 11.31 -0.96
N ASP A 118 0.71 12.11 -0.90
CA ASP A 118 1.61 12.33 -2.02
C ASP A 118 2.60 11.17 -2.20
N GLU A 119 3.08 10.58 -1.11
CA GLU A 119 3.86 9.33 -1.13
C GLU A 119 3.00 8.18 -1.66
N ILE A 120 1.75 8.08 -1.20
CA ILE A 120 0.78 7.10 -1.69
C ILE A 120 0.50 7.30 -3.18
N ALA A 121 0.31 8.54 -3.63
CA ALA A 121 0.13 8.84 -5.05
C ALA A 121 1.35 8.39 -5.88
N SER A 122 2.56 8.64 -5.39
CA SER A 122 3.79 8.20 -6.06
C SER A 122 3.87 6.67 -6.14
N ALA A 123 3.52 5.97 -5.06
CA ALA A 123 3.47 4.52 -5.05
C ALA A 123 2.38 3.97 -6.00
N VAL A 124 1.19 4.58 -6.06
CA VAL A 124 0.13 4.19 -7.02
C VAL A 124 0.62 4.40 -8.45
N GLU A 125 1.30 5.51 -8.75
CA GLU A 125 1.88 5.78 -10.07
C GLU A 125 2.86 4.69 -10.52
N GLU A 126 3.76 4.25 -9.64
CA GLU A 126 4.71 3.17 -9.93
C GLU A 126 3.97 1.86 -10.28
N LEU A 127 2.84 1.60 -9.62
CA LEU A 127 2.05 0.39 -9.85
C LEU A 127 1.26 0.45 -11.15
N ILE A 128 0.53 1.55 -11.43
CA ILE A 128 -0.42 1.66 -12.56
C ILE A 128 0.21 2.24 -13.83
N GLY A 129 1.40 2.84 -13.73
CA GLY A 129 2.10 3.44 -14.87
C GLY A 129 1.38 4.64 -15.50
N PHE A 130 0.55 5.33 -14.72
CA PHE A 130 0.05 6.67 -15.06
C PHE A 130 0.60 7.64 -14.02
N ARG A 131 1.03 8.83 -14.46
CA ARG A 131 1.49 9.90 -13.57
C ARG A 131 0.38 10.22 -12.56
N CYS A 132 0.63 10.03 -11.27
CA CYS A 132 -0.29 10.33 -10.18
C CYS A 132 0.12 11.56 -9.38
N LYS A 133 1.42 11.78 -9.18
CA LYS A 133 1.95 12.97 -8.49
C LYS A 133 2.48 13.97 -9.51
N LEU A 134 2.02 15.21 -9.42
CA LEU A 134 2.52 16.36 -10.15
C LEU A 134 3.32 17.25 -9.18
N LYS A 135 3.97 18.29 -9.70
CA LYS A 135 4.83 19.17 -8.89
C LYS A 135 4.10 19.76 -7.68
N ASP A 136 2.89 20.28 -7.91
CA ASP A 136 2.12 21.04 -6.91
C ASP A 136 0.70 20.47 -6.72
N SER A 137 0.42 19.29 -7.27
CA SER A 137 -0.92 18.68 -7.23
C SER A 137 -0.89 17.18 -7.53
N ARG A 138 -2.05 16.54 -7.43
CA ARG A 138 -2.27 15.15 -7.83
C ARG A 138 -3.05 15.10 -9.14
N SER A 139 -2.75 14.11 -9.96
CA SER A 139 -3.41 13.93 -11.26
C SER A 139 -4.90 13.62 -11.11
N LYS A 140 -5.68 13.86 -12.17
CA LYS A 140 -7.10 13.52 -12.19
C LYS A 140 -7.34 12.01 -12.07
N VAL A 141 -6.46 11.18 -12.64
CA VAL A 141 -6.59 9.71 -12.56
C VAL A 141 -6.42 9.23 -11.11
N PHE A 142 -5.45 9.78 -10.37
CA PHE A 142 -5.27 9.47 -8.96
C PHE A 142 -6.47 9.93 -8.11
N GLU A 143 -6.93 11.17 -8.30
CA GLU A 143 -8.10 11.68 -7.57
C GLU A 143 -9.36 10.85 -7.85
N ASN A 144 -9.55 10.40 -9.09
CA ASN A 144 -10.64 9.51 -9.45
C ASN A 144 -10.51 8.14 -8.78
N LEU A 145 -9.31 7.54 -8.76
CA LEU A 145 -9.03 6.28 -8.06
C LEU A 145 -9.32 6.41 -6.57
N TYR A 146 -8.74 7.42 -5.91
CA TYR A 146 -8.89 7.61 -4.48
C TYR A 146 -10.35 7.90 -4.08
N ARG A 147 -11.06 8.71 -4.87
CA ARG A 147 -12.49 8.92 -4.66
C ARG A 147 -13.29 7.62 -4.82
N SER A 148 -13.03 6.85 -5.88
CA SER A 148 -13.73 5.57 -6.09
C SER A 148 -13.43 4.56 -4.99
N PHE A 149 -12.17 4.47 -4.55
CA PHE A 149 -11.76 3.68 -3.40
C PHE A 149 -12.61 4.01 -2.17
N LYS A 150 -12.77 5.29 -1.81
CA LYS A 150 -13.60 5.68 -0.67
C LYS A 150 -15.07 5.31 -0.85
N VAL A 151 -15.65 5.62 -2.01
CA VAL A 151 -17.06 5.31 -2.31
C VAL A 151 -17.34 3.80 -2.23
N ASN A 152 -16.36 2.98 -2.60
CA ASN A 152 -16.48 1.52 -2.58
C ASN A 152 -16.08 0.90 -1.22
N GLY A 153 -16.16 1.66 -0.12
CA GLY A 153 -15.87 1.15 1.22
C GLY A 153 -14.39 0.88 1.46
N GLY A 154 -13.50 1.56 0.74
CA GLY A 154 -12.05 1.41 0.87
C GLY A 154 -11.51 1.74 2.27
N LEU A 155 -12.20 2.61 3.01
CA LEU A 155 -11.87 2.96 4.40
C LEU A 155 -12.47 1.97 5.41
N CYS A 156 -13.38 1.09 5.01
CA CYS A 156 -13.93 0.04 5.85
C CYS A 156 -12.91 -1.10 5.96
N ILE A 157 -11.88 -0.88 6.80
CA ILE A 157 -10.77 -1.79 7.07
C ILE A 157 -10.72 -2.10 8.56
N ALA A 158 -10.70 -3.39 8.93
CA ALA A 158 -10.58 -3.75 10.33
C ALA A 158 -9.20 -3.34 10.89
N ASN A 159 -9.13 -3.00 12.17
CA ASN A 159 -7.86 -2.57 12.79
C ASN A 159 -6.74 -3.59 12.60
N ASP A 160 -7.08 -4.87 12.64
CA ASP A 160 -6.15 -5.99 12.45
C ASP A 160 -5.79 -6.26 10.98
N GLN A 161 -6.32 -5.48 10.04
CA GLN A 161 -5.97 -5.45 8.62
C GLN A 161 -5.21 -4.18 8.24
N PHE A 162 -4.97 -3.23 9.16
CA PHE A 162 -4.26 -2.02 8.78
C PHE A 162 -2.77 -2.30 8.53
N ALA A 163 -2.40 -2.39 7.25
CA ALA A 163 -1.03 -2.56 6.78
C ALA A 163 -0.68 -1.41 5.82
N PRO A 164 -0.01 -0.34 6.30
CA PRO A 164 0.31 0.84 5.51
C PRO A 164 0.92 0.56 4.13
N GLU A 165 1.78 -0.46 4.04
CA GLU A 165 2.45 -0.85 2.80
C GLU A 165 1.48 -1.26 1.68
N TYR A 166 0.30 -1.78 2.03
CA TYR A 166 -0.68 -2.29 1.08
C TYR A 166 -1.70 -1.24 0.60
N ILE A 167 -1.76 -0.07 1.24
CA ILE A 167 -2.70 1.00 0.89
C ILE A 167 -2.69 1.35 -0.61
N PRO A 168 -1.54 1.52 -1.29
CA PRO A 168 -1.52 1.79 -2.72
C PRO A 168 -2.23 0.71 -3.56
N ARG A 169 -2.04 -0.57 -3.21
CA ARG A 169 -2.70 -1.69 -3.90
C ARG A 169 -4.19 -1.73 -3.60
N MET A 170 -4.59 -1.45 -2.35
CA MET A 170 -6.01 -1.39 -1.97
C MET A 170 -6.75 -0.24 -2.67
N ILE A 171 -6.10 0.91 -2.87
CA ILE A 171 -6.67 2.03 -3.65
C ILE A 171 -6.95 1.59 -5.08
N ILE A 172 -6.04 0.82 -5.69
CA ILE A 172 -6.17 0.35 -7.06
C ILE A 172 -7.26 -0.72 -7.17
N GLU A 173 -7.26 -1.69 -6.26
CA GLU A 173 -8.15 -2.86 -6.28
C GLU A 173 -9.60 -2.50 -5.94
N ARG A 174 -9.85 -1.68 -4.90
CA ARG A 174 -11.23 -1.33 -4.52
C ARG A 174 -11.81 -0.19 -5.36
N ALA A 175 -11.01 0.50 -6.16
CA ALA A 175 -11.54 1.47 -7.10
C ALA A 175 -12.28 0.75 -8.23
N GLY A 176 -13.48 1.23 -8.56
CA GLY A 176 -14.16 0.84 -9.79
C GLY A 176 -13.44 1.41 -11.02
N PRO A 177 -13.90 1.09 -12.23
CA PRO A 177 -13.31 1.61 -13.45
C PRO A 177 -13.28 3.14 -13.47
N VAL A 178 -12.09 3.73 -13.65
CA VAL A 178 -11.90 5.19 -13.66
C VAL A 178 -11.51 5.70 -15.04
N GLN A 179 -12.06 6.86 -15.41
CA GLN A 179 -11.66 7.57 -16.62
C GLN A 179 -10.17 7.95 -16.58
N CYS A 180 -9.44 7.62 -17.65
CA CYS A 180 -8.01 7.89 -17.80
C CYS A 180 -7.68 8.83 -18.97
N TRP A 181 -8.70 9.46 -19.58
CA TRP A 181 -8.49 10.52 -20.56
C TRP A 181 -7.70 11.70 -19.96
N GLY A 182 -6.71 12.18 -20.71
CA GLY A 182 -5.77 13.22 -20.28
C GLY A 182 -4.70 12.76 -19.30
N ALA A 183 -4.70 11.49 -18.87
CA ALA A 183 -3.65 10.94 -18.01
C ALA A 183 -2.31 10.88 -18.77
N ILE A 184 -1.19 10.90 -18.05
CA ILE A 184 0.15 10.82 -18.63
C ILE A 184 0.68 9.40 -18.43
N PRO A 185 0.63 8.52 -19.45
CA PRO A 185 1.15 7.16 -19.33
C PRO A 185 2.67 7.15 -19.30
N ILE A 186 3.24 6.26 -18.50
CA ILE A 186 4.68 6.11 -18.30
C ILE A 186 5.07 4.62 -18.29
N GLY A 187 6.33 4.33 -18.58
CA GLY A 187 6.89 2.98 -18.55
C GLY A 187 6.05 1.97 -19.35
N ARG A 188 5.83 0.78 -18.75
CA ARG A 188 5.08 -0.33 -19.36
C ARG A 188 3.66 0.01 -19.81
N THR A 189 2.98 0.93 -19.12
CA THR A 189 1.64 1.39 -19.51
C THR A 189 1.68 2.16 -20.82
N LYS A 190 2.67 3.06 -20.97
CA LYS A 190 2.90 3.78 -22.22
C LYS A 190 3.21 2.82 -23.37
N ASP A 191 4.11 1.88 -23.14
CA ASP A 191 4.50 0.89 -24.15
C ASP A 191 3.31 0.01 -24.59
N CYS A 192 2.45 -0.38 -23.65
CA CYS A 192 1.23 -1.14 -23.92
C CYS A 192 0.25 -0.34 -24.80
N ILE A 193 -0.03 0.92 -24.45
CA ILE A 193 -0.92 1.80 -25.24
C ILE A 193 -0.38 1.96 -26.67
N GLN A 194 0.93 2.19 -26.83
CA GLN A 194 1.54 2.40 -28.14
C GLN A 194 1.53 1.16 -29.05
N ARG A 195 1.39 -0.04 -28.48
CA ARG A 195 1.33 -1.31 -29.24
C ARG A 195 -0.09 -1.81 -29.50
N THR A 196 -1.09 -1.19 -28.88
CA THR A 196 -2.48 -1.63 -28.97
C THR A 196 -3.16 -0.92 -30.13
N GLN A 197 -3.43 -1.63 -31.22
CA GLN A 197 -3.96 -1.07 -32.48
C GLN A 197 -5.21 -0.18 -32.28
N THR A 198 -6.13 -0.55 -31.40
CA THR A 198 -7.40 0.19 -31.16
C THR A 198 -7.21 1.57 -30.54
N ILE A 199 -6.10 1.79 -29.84
CA ILE A 199 -5.77 3.04 -29.15
C ILE A 199 -4.37 3.54 -29.55
N GLU A 200 -3.81 3.01 -30.63
CA GLU A 200 -2.54 3.46 -31.19
C GLU A 200 -2.66 4.93 -31.62
N GLY A 201 -1.59 5.69 -31.44
CA GLY A 201 -1.60 7.13 -31.74
C GLY A 201 -2.46 7.98 -30.78
N SER A 202 -3.06 7.39 -29.74
CA SER A 202 -3.87 8.12 -28.76
C SER A 202 -3.04 8.92 -27.75
N ILE A 203 -1.71 8.97 -27.87
CA ILE A 203 -0.85 9.79 -27.01
C ILE A 203 -0.49 11.07 -27.76
N ASP A 204 -1.09 12.18 -27.35
CA ASP A 204 -0.85 13.52 -27.89
C ASP A 204 -0.17 14.39 -26.83
N LYS A 205 0.99 14.97 -27.16
CA LYS A 205 1.81 15.80 -26.25
C LYS A 205 2.06 15.11 -24.89
N GLY A 206 2.23 13.79 -24.90
CA GLY A 206 2.47 12.97 -23.72
C GLY A 206 1.22 12.63 -22.90
N GLN A 207 0.03 13.10 -23.29
CA GLN A 207 -1.23 12.77 -22.63
C GLN A 207 -1.99 11.72 -23.43
N PHE A 208 -2.62 10.79 -22.74
CA PHE A 208 -3.49 9.78 -23.31
C PHE A 208 -4.87 10.36 -23.61
N LYS A 209 -5.17 10.58 -24.88
CA LYS A 209 -6.41 11.16 -25.41
C LYS A 209 -7.01 10.24 -26.47
N PRO A 210 -7.47 9.03 -26.09
CA PRO A 210 -8.15 8.16 -27.03
C PRO A 210 -9.43 8.83 -27.55
N THR A 211 -9.78 8.53 -28.79
CA THR A 211 -11.05 8.98 -29.41
C THR A 211 -12.26 8.18 -28.91
N ILE A 212 -12.00 7.02 -28.30
CA ILE A 212 -13.00 6.15 -27.68
C ILE A 212 -12.89 6.21 -26.16
N GLU A 213 -13.97 5.85 -25.47
CA GLU A 213 -13.97 5.81 -24.00
C GLU A 213 -13.02 4.71 -23.50
N VAL A 214 -12.04 5.08 -22.68
CA VAL A 214 -11.11 4.14 -22.04
C VAL A 214 -11.07 4.37 -20.54
N LYS A 215 -11.28 3.30 -19.76
CA LYS A 215 -11.20 3.30 -18.30
C LYS A 215 -10.06 2.42 -17.82
N PHE A 216 -9.40 2.81 -16.74
CA PHE A 216 -8.45 1.97 -16.03
C PHE A 216 -9.16 1.24 -14.89
N VAL A 217 -8.81 -0.02 -14.66
CA VAL A 217 -9.29 -0.81 -13.51
C VAL A 217 -8.20 -1.76 -13.02
N GLY A 218 -8.10 -1.90 -11.70
CA GLY A 218 -7.29 -2.92 -11.04
C GLY A 218 -8.18 -4.06 -10.55
N THR A 219 -7.82 -5.31 -10.82
CA THR A 219 -8.59 -6.48 -10.38
C THR A 219 -7.67 -7.56 -9.83
N LEU A 220 -8.13 -8.30 -8.83
CA LEU A 220 -7.42 -9.50 -8.37
C LEU A 220 -7.64 -10.64 -9.37
N ASP A 221 -6.70 -11.59 -9.42
CA ASP A 221 -6.87 -12.82 -10.19
C ASP A 221 -7.86 -13.80 -9.54
N HIS A 222 -7.98 -13.75 -8.22
CA HIS A 222 -8.92 -14.53 -7.42
C HIS A 222 -9.39 -13.72 -6.23
N ASP A 223 -10.70 -13.77 -5.93
CA ASP A 223 -11.27 -13.10 -4.75
C ASP A 223 -10.77 -13.71 -3.44
N GLU A 224 -10.59 -15.04 -3.46
CA GLU A 224 -10.13 -15.75 -2.30
C GLU A 224 -8.60 -15.60 -2.16
N ASN A 225 -7.83 -16.31 -2.98
CA ASN A 225 -6.38 -16.40 -2.82
C ASN A 225 -5.65 -15.57 -3.90
N PRO A 226 -5.69 -14.21 -3.85
CA PRO A 226 -5.06 -13.42 -4.89
C PRO A 226 -3.56 -13.63 -4.90
N THR A 227 -3.04 -14.02 -6.06
CA THR A 227 -1.60 -14.04 -6.31
C THR A 227 -1.16 -12.81 -7.10
N ARG A 228 -2.09 -12.20 -7.84
CA ARG A 228 -1.82 -11.12 -8.77
C ARG A 228 -2.86 -10.00 -8.66
N LEU A 229 -2.35 -8.77 -8.76
CA LEU A 229 -3.17 -7.60 -9.06
C LEU A 229 -2.96 -7.26 -10.54
N ASN A 230 -4.02 -7.40 -11.32
CA ASN A 230 -4.07 -7.20 -12.76
C ASN A 230 -4.41 -5.74 -13.05
N MET A 231 -3.61 -5.11 -13.90
CA MET A 231 -3.87 -3.77 -14.41
C MET A 231 -4.49 -3.88 -15.80
N LYS A 232 -5.70 -3.35 -15.95
CA LYS A 232 -6.47 -3.45 -17.20
C LYS A 232 -6.92 -2.09 -17.71
N LEU A 233 -7.12 -2.01 -19.02
CA LEU A 233 -7.94 -0.99 -19.65
C LEU A 233 -9.27 -1.60 -20.11
N ILE A 234 -10.37 -0.91 -19.84
CA ILE A 234 -11.66 -1.18 -20.47
C ILE A 234 -11.79 -0.22 -21.64
N ILE A 235 -11.85 -0.76 -22.85
CA ILE A 235 -11.84 -0.04 -24.12
C ILE A 235 -13.20 -0.28 -24.79
N GLY A 236 -14.13 0.67 -24.65
CA GLY A 236 -15.53 0.41 -24.99
C GLY A 236 -16.10 -0.74 -24.14
N ASN A 237 -16.36 -1.89 -24.76
CA ASN A 237 -16.86 -3.11 -24.08
C ASN A 237 -15.80 -4.22 -23.96
N GLU A 238 -14.57 -3.96 -24.40
CA GLU A 238 -13.48 -4.95 -24.38
C GLU A 238 -12.52 -4.68 -23.22
N GLU A 239 -11.94 -5.74 -22.67
CA GLU A 239 -10.88 -5.63 -21.67
C GLU A 239 -9.52 -5.91 -22.31
N LEU A 240 -8.56 -5.04 -22.02
CA LEU A 240 -7.16 -5.23 -22.33
C LEU A 240 -6.37 -5.42 -21.04
N ASP A 241 -5.88 -6.64 -20.83
CA ASP A 241 -4.90 -6.92 -19.78
C ASP A 241 -3.55 -6.30 -20.16
N MET A 242 -3.13 -5.28 -19.42
CA MET A 242 -1.88 -4.58 -19.71
C MET A 242 -0.69 -5.36 -19.15
N TYR A 243 -0.77 -5.72 -17.87
CA TYR A 243 0.23 -6.46 -17.11
C TYR A 243 -0.32 -6.81 -15.73
N HIS A 244 0.39 -7.67 -15.00
CA HIS A 244 0.10 -8.01 -13.62
C HIS A 244 1.30 -7.70 -12.71
N ILE A 245 1.02 -7.52 -11.42
CA ILE A 245 2.01 -7.45 -10.35
C ILE A 245 1.68 -8.47 -9.27
N SER A 246 2.67 -8.84 -8.44
CA SER A 246 2.41 -9.62 -7.24
C SER A 246 1.44 -8.86 -6.33
N ALA A 247 0.38 -9.54 -5.90
CA ALA A 247 -0.56 -8.99 -4.92
C ALA A 247 0.11 -8.89 -3.53
N ARG A 248 1.08 -9.77 -3.24
CA ARG A 248 1.93 -9.71 -2.05
C ARG A 248 3.07 -8.68 -2.20
N ILE A 249 3.39 -8.01 -1.10
CA ILE A 249 4.60 -7.17 -0.96
C ILE A 249 5.70 -8.01 -0.31
N ASP A 250 6.86 -8.10 -0.96
CA ASP A 250 8.05 -8.81 -0.47
C ASP A 250 8.99 -7.92 0.37
#